data_AF-A0A7Y2AJ52-F1
#
_entry.id   AF-A0A7Y2AJ52-F1
#
_cell.length_a   1.000
_cell.length_b   1.000
_cell.length_c   1.000
_cell.angle_alpha   90.00
_cell.angle_beta   90.00
_cell.angle_gamma   90.00
#
_symmetry.space_group_name_H-M   'P 1'
#
loop_
_entity.id
_entity.type
_entity.pdbx_description
1 polymer ?
#
loop_
_entity_poly.entity_id
_entity_poly.type
_entity_poly.pdbx_seq_one_letter_code
_entity_poly.pdbx_strand_id
1 'polypeptide(L)'
;MRRVDDWCERFGDSVNPILVKETRQALKSRQFVVTFSVLLFAALAWTVAGSMMMMPQIYTSPSAPRMLVGYYVVLAIPLLLVVPLAAYRSLEGEIDDGTLELLTITALSPWQIVLGKLASATLQIGLYFVALLPCVAYAYTLRGVDLPTTALMIAILVVGALLLTIIAIFFAPLARGRTGRVATLLAVIMILMTAEYAIGAAVIYITLEGNPFTPADTLFIAISTLLIAVALGHLFLTATAAQLTPESENRSTPIRLSLLMLTTVVIGVIAYAIQMPEEDVSIGSYLVLSMSLAAVWTVCGSMMVAESPVMTPRIRRELPSSFLARSLLTWLTPGPATGLVFVTAVTILLSVLAIVGFEAVIELHGNSRIAARDRMLIQHVTMLYAGYFVGFLVCVRWIVAVVRLRNNPRVEIGLAAMVVVAVLLCIVPYSIGMHLNDYRSFDYSRWQITNWAWTLVETVDGRFNRGDVYLIVSTSAAMFATCLMLMTSTVLPRRIATPGRVEEEQAKLPKNVADTGQSGQDQGTW
;
A
#
# COMPACT_ATOMS: atom_id res chain seq x y z
N MET A 1 8.87 44.69 4.00
CA MET A 1 7.66 43.99 4.50
C MET A 1 6.62 43.93 3.38
N ARG A 2 5.98 45.04 2.96
CA ARG A 2 4.96 45.03 1.86
C ARG A 2 5.32 44.25 0.58
N ARG A 3 6.53 44.43 0.01
CA ARG A 3 6.95 43.66 -1.19
C ARG A 3 7.09 42.16 -0.97
N VAL A 4 7.40 41.75 0.26
CA VAL A 4 7.49 40.33 0.64
C VAL A 4 6.08 39.79 0.84
N ASP A 5 5.20 40.58 1.46
CA ASP A 5 3.78 40.23 1.63
C ASP A 5 3.09 40.06 0.28
N ASP A 6 3.24 41.03 -0.65
CA ASP A 6 2.69 40.96 -2.00
C ASP A 6 3.23 39.76 -2.81
N TRP A 7 4.50 39.40 -2.59
CA TRP A 7 5.13 38.25 -3.24
C TRP A 7 4.61 36.93 -2.66
N CYS A 8 4.44 36.85 -1.34
CA CYS A 8 3.84 35.72 -0.66
C CYS A 8 2.37 35.54 -1.03
N GLU A 9 1.61 36.63 -1.22
CA GLU A 9 0.21 36.58 -1.68
C GLU A 9 0.13 36.05 -3.11
N ARG A 10 0.92 36.59 -4.04
CA ARG A 10 0.97 36.08 -5.43
C ARG A 10 1.41 34.63 -5.54
N PHE A 11 2.33 34.21 -4.67
CA PHE A 11 2.75 32.81 -4.60
C PHE A 11 1.68 31.93 -3.95
N GLY A 12 0.95 32.45 -2.96
CA GLY A 12 -0.20 31.77 -2.36
C GLY A 12 -1.34 31.55 -3.35
N ASP A 13 -1.62 32.54 -4.20
CA ASP A 13 -2.68 32.49 -5.23
C ASP A 13 -2.37 31.50 -6.36
N SER A 14 -1.10 31.19 -6.61
CA SER A 14 -0.69 30.20 -7.63
C SER A 14 -0.60 28.77 -7.09
N VAL A 15 -0.58 28.61 -5.76
CA VAL A 15 -0.53 27.33 -5.06
C VAL A 15 -1.95 26.82 -4.80
N ASN A 16 -2.10 25.50 -4.66
CA ASN A 16 -3.38 24.88 -4.35
C ASN A 16 -4.08 25.61 -3.17
N PRO A 17 -5.29 26.18 -3.36
CA PRO A 17 -5.95 26.99 -2.34
C PRO A 17 -6.23 26.22 -1.05
N ILE A 18 -6.38 24.90 -1.16
CA ILE A 18 -6.55 24.00 -0.02
C ILE A 18 -5.29 23.98 0.84
N LEU A 19 -4.10 23.93 0.23
CA LEU A 19 -2.83 23.96 0.97
C LEU A 19 -2.70 25.23 1.81
N VAL A 20 -3.03 26.40 1.23
CA VAL A 20 -2.93 27.69 1.93
C VAL A 20 -3.91 27.73 3.11
N LYS A 21 -5.16 27.31 2.88
CA LYS A 21 -6.20 27.23 3.92
C LYS A 21 -5.77 26.29 5.06
N GLU A 22 -5.42 25.05 4.73
CA GLU A 22 -5.05 24.01 5.71
C GLU A 22 -3.82 24.40 6.51
N THR A 23 -2.80 24.94 5.86
CA THR A 23 -1.57 25.35 6.55
C THR A 23 -1.83 26.48 7.53
N ARG A 24 -2.65 27.47 7.16
CA ARG A 24 -3.04 28.57 8.06
C ARG A 24 -3.81 28.04 9.27
N GLN A 25 -4.69 27.08 9.06
CA GLN A 25 -5.49 26.48 10.13
C GLN A 25 -4.62 25.59 11.04
N ALA A 26 -3.75 24.77 10.46
CA ALA A 26 -2.84 23.89 11.18
C ALA A 26 -1.88 24.65 12.09
N LEU A 27 -1.22 25.69 11.58
CA LEU A 27 -0.25 26.48 12.35
C LEU A 27 -0.88 27.28 13.50
N LYS A 28 -2.17 27.65 13.37
CA LYS A 28 -2.93 28.32 14.44
C LYS A 28 -3.60 27.33 15.40
N SER A 29 -3.52 26.03 15.13
CA SER A 29 -4.18 25.02 15.95
C SER A 29 -3.50 24.92 17.33
N ARG A 30 -4.30 24.74 18.37
CA ARG A 30 -3.79 24.48 19.72
C ARG A 30 -2.91 23.23 19.76
N GLN A 31 -3.25 22.22 18.96
CA GLN A 31 -2.46 20.99 18.84
C GLN A 31 -1.03 21.33 18.39
N PHE A 32 -0.87 22.06 17.27
CA PHE A 32 0.45 22.43 16.76
C PHE A 32 1.26 23.24 17.77
N VAL A 33 0.66 24.26 18.40
CA VAL A 33 1.36 25.09 19.39
C VAL A 33 1.86 24.25 20.55
N VAL A 34 1.01 23.38 21.11
CA VAL A 34 1.39 22.52 22.23
C VAL A 34 2.49 21.54 21.83
N THR A 35 2.36 20.86 20.70
CA THR A 35 3.34 19.85 20.26
C THR A 35 4.67 20.49 19.89
N PHE A 36 4.65 21.65 19.23
CA PHE A 36 5.86 22.42 18.91
C PHE A 36 6.56 22.93 20.18
N SER A 37 5.82 23.47 21.15
CA SER A 37 6.39 23.90 22.43
C SER A 37 6.97 22.75 23.25
N VAL A 38 6.25 21.62 23.33
CA VAL A 38 6.73 20.40 24.01
C VAL A 38 7.98 19.86 23.34
N LEU A 39 8.02 19.83 22.00
CA LEU A 39 9.19 19.40 21.24
C LEU A 39 10.41 20.29 21.53
N LEU A 40 10.27 21.62 21.53
CA LEU A 40 11.38 22.53 21.85
C LEU A 40 11.86 22.35 23.29
N PHE A 41 10.93 22.24 24.24
CA PHE A 41 11.27 22.02 25.64
C PHE A 41 11.95 20.66 25.84
N ALA A 42 11.44 19.60 25.22
CA ALA A 42 12.01 18.26 25.31
C ALA A 42 13.40 18.20 24.67
N ALA A 43 13.61 18.87 23.52
CA ALA A 43 14.91 18.97 22.88
C ALA A 43 15.92 19.70 23.78
N LEU A 44 15.54 20.82 24.39
CA LEU A 44 16.38 21.57 25.32
C LEU A 44 16.67 20.73 26.59
N ALA A 45 15.64 20.15 27.19
CA ALA A 45 15.76 19.32 28.38
C ALA A 45 16.66 18.10 28.13
N TRP A 46 16.50 17.42 27.00
CA TRP A 46 17.37 16.31 26.61
C TRP A 46 18.81 16.76 26.38
N THR A 47 19.01 17.91 25.74
CA THR A 47 20.37 18.46 25.54
C THR A 47 21.07 18.69 26.87
N VAL A 48 20.40 19.32 27.84
CA VAL A 48 20.97 19.60 29.17
C VAL A 48 21.16 18.31 29.96
N ALA A 49 20.10 17.51 30.13
CA ALA A 49 20.13 16.29 30.93
C ALA A 49 21.09 15.25 30.34
N GLY A 50 21.03 15.00 29.03
CA GLY A 50 21.90 14.07 28.32
C GLY A 50 23.37 14.47 28.44
N SER A 51 23.70 15.76 28.34
CA SER A 51 25.07 16.25 28.54
C SER A 51 25.55 16.06 29.97
N MET A 52 24.70 16.35 30.97
CA MET A 52 25.04 16.18 32.38
C MET A 52 25.22 14.71 32.77
N MET A 53 24.35 13.82 32.28
CA MET A 53 24.40 12.38 32.56
C MET A 53 25.68 11.71 32.03
N MET A 54 26.28 12.29 30.98
CA MET A 54 27.50 11.77 30.36
C MET A 54 28.76 12.48 30.88
N MET A 55 28.66 13.42 31.82
CA MET A 55 29.82 14.09 32.39
C MET A 55 30.55 13.18 33.40
N PRO A 56 31.90 13.09 33.40
CA PRO A 56 32.87 13.77 32.53
C PRO A 56 33.22 13.01 31.23
N GLN A 57 32.64 11.82 31.03
CA GLN A 57 32.94 10.93 29.90
C GLN A 57 32.69 11.58 28.53
N ILE A 58 31.81 12.58 28.44
CA ILE A 58 31.53 13.35 27.23
C ILE A 58 32.78 14.01 26.62
N TYR A 59 33.82 14.29 27.43
CA TYR A 59 35.08 14.86 26.95
C TYR A 59 36.06 13.80 26.43
N THR A 60 35.93 12.55 26.90
CA THR A 60 36.93 11.49 26.68
C THR A 60 36.43 10.37 25.79
N SER A 61 35.11 10.21 25.64
CA SER A 61 34.47 9.06 24.98
C SER A 61 33.43 9.52 23.97
N PRO A 62 33.33 8.84 22.80
CA PRO A 62 32.32 9.16 21.80
C PRO A 62 30.90 9.04 22.39
N SER A 63 30.16 10.14 22.36
CA SER A 63 28.85 10.25 23.03
C SER A 63 27.70 10.62 22.06
N ALA A 64 28.01 10.86 20.78
CA ALA A 64 27.01 11.22 19.77
C ALA A 64 25.87 10.20 19.60
N PRO A 65 26.11 8.86 19.57
CA PRO A 65 25.05 7.88 19.35
C PRO A 65 23.90 8.00 20.37
N ARG A 66 24.26 8.10 21.67
CA ARG A 66 23.29 8.21 22.75
C ARG A 66 22.50 9.52 22.69
N MET A 67 23.18 10.61 22.33
CA MET A 67 22.54 11.92 22.19
C MET A 67 21.55 11.92 21.01
N LEU A 68 21.95 11.36 19.87
CA LEU A 68 21.10 11.22 18.69
C LEU A 68 19.86 10.37 18.94
N VAL A 69 19.97 9.27 19.69
CA VAL A 69 18.79 8.44 20.03
C VAL A 69 17.73 9.26 20.76
N GLY A 70 18.09 10.11 21.72
CA GLY A 70 17.09 10.95 22.37
C GLY A 70 16.53 12.05 21.48
N TYR A 71 17.34 12.68 20.62
CA TYR A 71 16.82 13.61 19.62
C TYR A 71 15.91 12.93 18.58
N TYR A 72 16.22 11.69 18.20
CA TYR A 72 15.36 10.85 17.40
C TYR A 72 14.01 10.67 18.10
N VAL A 73 13.96 10.25 19.37
CA VAL A 73 12.70 10.05 20.10
C VAL A 73 11.88 11.35 20.21
N VAL A 74 12.54 12.48 20.49
CA VAL A 74 11.88 13.80 20.56
C VAL A 74 11.27 14.20 19.21
N LEU A 75 11.91 13.82 18.10
CA LEU A 75 11.44 14.13 16.75
C LEU A 75 10.42 13.09 16.21
N ALA A 76 10.60 11.81 16.53
CA ALA A 76 9.81 10.69 16.04
C ALA A 76 8.34 10.82 16.46
N ILE A 77 8.09 11.13 17.74
CA ILE A 77 6.72 11.22 18.27
C ILE A 77 5.86 12.24 17.50
N PRO A 78 6.30 13.51 17.29
CA PRO A 78 5.51 14.44 16.47
C PRO A 78 5.39 14.02 15.00
N LEU A 79 6.46 13.49 14.40
CA LEU A 79 6.49 13.16 12.97
C LEU A 79 5.65 11.93 12.61
N LEU A 80 5.76 10.87 13.41
CA LEU A 80 5.19 9.56 13.12
C LEU A 80 3.83 9.35 13.81
N LEU A 81 3.51 10.08 14.89
CA LEU A 81 2.19 9.98 15.55
C LEU A 81 1.33 11.22 15.35
N VAL A 82 1.83 12.41 15.71
CA VAL A 82 1.00 13.63 15.77
C VAL A 82 0.57 14.11 14.39
N VAL A 83 1.50 14.21 13.43
CA VAL A 83 1.19 14.73 12.09
C VAL A 83 0.22 13.80 11.33
N PRO A 84 0.44 12.48 11.23
CA PRO A 84 -0.50 11.58 10.57
C PRO A 84 -1.89 11.61 11.22
N LEU A 85 -1.96 11.66 12.56
CA LEU A 85 -3.23 11.73 13.28
C LEU A 85 -3.96 13.06 13.04
N ALA A 86 -3.23 14.18 12.95
CA ALA A 86 -3.79 15.48 12.60
C ALA A 86 -4.39 15.47 11.19
N ALA A 87 -3.67 14.87 10.23
CA ALA A 87 -4.12 14.75 8.85
C ALA A 87 -5.38 13.87 8.74
N TYR A 88 -5.42 12.73 9.44
CA TYR A 88 -6.62 11.87 9.53
C TYR A 88 -7.81 12.65 10.08
N ARG A 89 -7.67 13.33 11.23
CA ARG A 89 -8.77 14.07 11.86
C ARG A 89 -9.25 15.27 11.03
N SER A 90 -8.35 15.95 10.32
CA SER A 90 -8.71 17.05 9.41
C SER A 90 -9.62 16.54 8.28
N LEU A 91 -9.28 15.41 7.66
CA LEU A 91 -10.10 14.86 6.58
C LEU A 91 -11.39 14.19 7.10
N GLU A 92 -11.31 13.44 8.21
CA GLU A 92 -12.48 12.82 8.84
C GLU A 92 -13.53 13.87 9.25
N GLY A 93 -13.10 14.99 9.83
CA GLY A 93 -13.99 16.09 10.21
C GLY A 93 -14.72 16.71 9.03
N GLU A 94 -14.04 16.93 7.91
CA GLU A 94 -14.68 17.47 6.70
C GLU A 94 -15.73 16.52 6.08
N ILE A 95 -15.51 15.20 6.23
CA ILE A 95 -16.48 14.18 5.82
C ILE A 95 -17.71 14.21 6.74
N ASP A 96 -17.49 14.33 8.04
CA ASP A 96 -18.56 14.36 9.04
C ASP A 96 -19.44 15.60 8.92
N ASP A 97 -18.81 16.77 8.72
CA ASP A 97 -19.51 18.05 8.60
C ASP A 97 -20.32 18.17 7.29
N GLY A 98 -20.29 17.15 6.41
CA GLY A 98 -20.96 17.15 5.10
C GLY A 98 -20.37 18.16 4.10
N THR A 99 -19.28 18.84 4.48
CA THR A 99 -18.63 19.87 3.66
C THR A 99 -17.97 19.30 2.42
N LEU A 100 -17.57 18.02 2.44
CA LEU A 100 -17.01 17.38 1.25
C LEU A 100 -18.03 17.21 0.13
N GLU A 101 -19.30 16.92 0.43
CA GLU A 101 -20.33 16.85 -0.61
C GLU A 101 -20.51 18.22 -1.29
N LEU A 102 -20.49 19.29 -0.50
CA LEU A 102 -20.54 20.67 -1.01
C LEU A 102 -19.30 21.02 -1.86
N LEU A 103 -18.09 20.59 -1.44
CA LEU A 103 -16.85 20.80 -2.17
C LEU A 103 -16.76 19.93 -3.44
N THR A 104 -17.31 18.72 -3.45
CA THR A 104 -17.36 17.86 -4.64
C THR A 104 -18.34 18.37 -5.72
N ILE A 105 -19.25 19.27 -5.36
CA ILE A 105 -20.09 20.00 -6.34
C ILE A 105 -19.32 21.19 -6.96
N THR A 106 -18.25 21.66 -6.30
CA THR A 106 -17.37 22.72 -6.84
C THR A 106 -16.35 22.17 -7.84
N ALA A 107 -15.66 23.06 -8.58
CA ALA A 107 -14.71 22.72 -9.63
C ALA A 107 -13.37 22.10 -9.14
N LEU A 108 -13.27 21.67 -7.88
CA LEU A 108 -12.04 21.12 -7.30
C LEU A 108 -11.97 19.61 -7.50
N SER A 109 -10.85 19.12 -8.04
CA SER A 109 -10.67 17.67 -8.23
C SER A 109 -10.37 16.97 -6.90
N PRO A 110 -10.81 15.70 -6.70
CA PRO A 110 -10.48 14.92 -5.50
C PRO A 110 -8.97 14.86 -5.21
N TRP A 111 -8.16 14.83 -6.25
CA TRP A 111 -6.70 14.88 -6.16
C TRP A 111 -6.18 16.19 -5.56
N GLN A 112 -6.75 17.33 -5.92
CA GLN A 112 -6.37 18.62 -5.34
C GLN A 112 -6.68 18.65 -3.84
N ILE A 113 -7.77 18.02 -3.39
CA ILE A 113 -8.11 17.93 -1.97
C ILE A 113 -7.07 17.12 -1.21
N VAL A 114 -6.81 15.89 -1.67
CA VAL A 114 -5.91 14.97 -0.97
C VAL A 114 -4.46 15.51 -0.97
N LEU A 115 -3.97 16.02 -2.11
CA LEU A 115 -2.62 16.58 -2.21
C LEU A 115 -2.47 17.87 -1.39
N GLY A 116 -3.51 18.70 -1.30
CA GLY A 116 -3.49 19.90 -0.45
C GLY A 116 -3.30 19.56 1.03
N LYS A 117 -4.00 18.52 1.52
CA LYS A 117 -3.85 18.04 2.91
C LYS A 117 -2.49 17.38 3.15
N LEU A 118 -2.02 16.54 2.23
CA LEU A 118 -0.69 15.93 2.33
C LEU A 118 0.39 17.00 2.35
N ALA A 119 0.34 17.99 1.47
CA ALA A 119 1.33 19.08 1.44
C ALA A 119 1.31 19.91 2.73
N SER A 120 0.15 20.13 3.34
CA SER A 120 0.06 20.82 4.63
C SER A 120 0.74 20.02 5.75
N ALA A 121 0.54 18.69 5.77
CA ALA A 121 1.23 17.80 6.70
C ALA A 121 2.75 17.75 6.44
N THR A 122 3.18 17.72 5.18
CA THR A 122 4.61 17.80 4.80
C THR A 122 5.26 19.09 5.31
N LEU A 123 4.56 20.23 5.25
CA LEU A 123 5.05 21.48 5.82
C LEU A 123 5.22 21.39 7.35
N GLN A 124 4.29 20.75 8.06
CA GLN A 124 4.44 20.52 9.51
C GLN A 124 5.65 19.63 9.82
N ILE A 125 5.85 18.54 9.06
CA ILE A 125 7.05 17.69 9.18
C ILE A 125 8.33 18.52 9.00
N GLY A 126 8.36 19.37 7.97
CA GLY A 126 9.49 20.27 7.70
C GLY A 126 9.77 21.25 8.85
N LEU A 127 8.72 21.83 9.45
CA LEU A 127 8.87 22.76 10.58
C LEU A 127 9.43 22.10 11.84
N TYR A 128 8.96 20.91 12.20
CA TYR A 128 9.51 20.16 13.32
C TYR A 128 10.96 19.74 13.08
N PHE A 129 11.29 19.34 11.85
CA PHE A 129 12.64 18.99 11.46
C PHE A 129 13.60 20.18 11.56
N VAL A 130 13.24 21.33 10.98
CA VAL A 130 14.06 22.56 11.03
C VAL A 130 14.27 23.02 12.47
N ALA A 131 13.28 22.87 13.34
CA ALA A 131 13.40 23.21 14.76
C ALA A 131 14.44 22.35 15.52
N LEU A 132 14.56 21.06 15.18
CA LEU A 132 15.55 20.16 15.80
C LEU A 132 16.91 20.13 15.11
N LEU A 133 17.04 20.69 13.92
CA LEU A 133 18.30 20.69 13.16
C LEU A 133 19.51 21.18 13.98
N PRO A 134 19.44 22.27 14.78
CA PRO A 134 20.56 22.70 15.63
C PRO A 134 20.96 21.65 16.67
N CYS A 135 20.00 20.90 17.21
CA CYS A 135 20.26 19.84 18.20
C CYS A 135 20.96 18.64 17.57
N VAL A 136 20.52 18.24 16.37
CA VAL A 136 21.19 17.18 15.60
C VAL A 136 22.62 17.58 15.22
N ALA A 137 22.81 18.84 14.81
CA ALA A 137 24.14 19.40 14.52
C ALA A 137 25.03 19.39 15.78
N TYR A 138 24.49 19.72 16.94
CA TYR A 138 25.21 19.61 18.22
C TYR A 138 25.65 18.17 18.50
N ALA A 139 24.75 17.18 18.40
CA ALA A 139 25.10 15.78 18.61
C ALA A 139 26.23 15.30 17.69
N TYR A 140 26.24 15.76 16.43
CA TYR A 140 27.30 15.42 15.47
C TYR A 140 28.70 15.88 15.94
N THR A 141 28.80 16.97 16.70
CA THR A 141 30.09 17.44 17.25
C THR A 141 30.66 16.54 18.34
N LEU A 142 29.85 15.68 18.97
CA LEU A 142 30.23 14.84 20.11
C LEU A 142 30.99 13.55 19.72
N ARG A 143 31.32 13.38 18.43
CA ARG A 143 32.07 12.25 17.84
C ARG A 143 31.38 10.89 18.01
N GLY A 144 31.68 9.97 17.10
CA GLY A 144 31.20 8.58 17.16
C GLY A 144 29.97 8.28 16.32
N VAL A 145 29.55 9.19 15.44
CA VAL A 145 28.54 8.91 14.42
C VAL A 145 28.99 9.50 13.08
N ASP A 146 28.83 8.72 12.02
CA ASP A 146 29.14 9.15 10.67
C ASP A 146 27.99 9.95 10.05
N LEU A 147 28.34 10.85 9.11
CA LEU A 147 27.36 11.65 8.38
C LEU A 147 26.32 10.78 7.63
N PRO A 148 26.69 9.68 6.94
CA PRO A 148 25.72 8.81 6.28
C PRO A 148 24.69 8.21 7.23
N THR A 149 25.09 7.80 8.44
CA THR A 149 24.19 7.24 9.45
C THR A 149 23.17 8.29 9.93
N THR A 150 23.64 9.52 10.18
CA THR A 150 22.76 10.63 10.58
C THR A 150 21.80 11.01 9.45
N ALA A 151 22.27 11.04 8.20
CA ALA A 151 21.44 11.29 7.03
C ALA A 151 20.40 10.17 6.80
N LEU A 152 20.79 8.91 6.98
CA LEU A 152 19.90 7.75 6.87
C LEU A 152 18.80 7.78 7.93
N MET A 153 19.14 8.10 9.18
CA MET A 153 18.16 8.31 10.26
C MET A 153 17.10 9.34 9.86
N ILE A 154 17.54 10.51 9.36
CA ILE A 154 16.64 11.59 8.92
C ILE A 154 15.80 11.13 7.74
N ALA A 155 16.40 10.46 6.75
CA ALA A 155 15.69 9.97 5.58
C ALA A 155 14.59 8.96 5.95
N ILE A 156 14.89 8.00 6.83
CA ILE A 156 13.92 7.02 7.34
C ILE A 156 12.76 7.73 8.05
N LEU A 157 13.05 8.71 8.91
CA LEU A 157 12.02 9.48 9.61
C LEU A 157 11.11 10.25 8.65
N VAL A 158 11.68 10.96 7.68
CA VAL A 158 10.90 11.77 6.74
C VAL A 158 10.06 10.88 5.83
N VAL A 159 10.65 9.84 5.23
CA VAL A 159 9.92 8.90 4.36
C VAL A 159 8.84 8.16 5.14
N GLY A 160 9.15 7.69 6.35
CA GLY A 160 8.19 7.04 7.25
C GLY A 160 7.03 7.96 7.62
N ALA A 161 7.31 9.20 8.03
CA ALA A 161 6.28 10.18 8.39
C ALA A 161 5.36 10.52 7.22
N LEU A 162 5.92 10.70 6.01
CA LEU A 162 5.13 10.94 4.81
C LEU A 162 4.23 9.74 4.48
N LEU A 163 4.79 8.53 4.50
CA LEU A 163 4.04 7.31 4.19
C LEU A 163 2.92 7.05 5.20
N LEU A 164 3.21 7.20 6.50
CA LEU A 164 2.21 7.07 7.56
C LEU A 164 1.13 8.15 7.47
N THR A 165 1.48 9.38 7.07
CA THR A 165 0.51 10.44 6.82
C THR A 165 -0.41 10.07 5.66
N ILE A 166 0.13 9.53 4.56
CA ILE A 166 -0.66 9.07 3.41
C ILE A 166 -1.60 7.93 3.84
N ILE A 167 -1.11 6.95 4.59
CA ILE A 167 -1.92 5.85 5.12
C ILE A 167 -3.02 6.39 6.03
N ALA A 168 -2.71 7.32 6.95
CA ALA A 168 -3.69 7.93 7.83
C ALA A 168 -4.78 8.67 7.03
N ILE A 169 -4.40 9.46 6.01
CA ILE A 169 -5.35 10.11 5.10
C ILE A 169 -6.23 9.07 4.37
N PHE A 170 -5.68 7.94 3.94
CA PHE A 170 -6.44 6.87 3.28
C PHE A 170 -7.51 6.24 4.18
N PHE A 171 -7.26 6.12 5.48
CA PHE A 171 -8.23 5.57 6.43
C PHE A 171 -9.37 6.53 6.78
N ALA A 172 -9.22 7.84 6.59
CA ALA A 172 -10.23 8.81 6.97
C ALA A 172 -11.56 8.64 6.20
N PRO A 173 -11.60 8.42 4.86
CA PRO A 173 -12.85 8.20 4.14
C PRO A 173 -13.56 6.88 4.42
N LEU A 174 -12.87 5.90 5.03
CA LEU A 174 -13.47 4.63 5.44
C LEU A 174 -14.35 4.79 6.69
N ALA A 175 -14.18 5.89 7.45
CA ALA A 175 -14.82 6.16 8.73
C ALA A 175 -16.30 6.57 8.60
N ARG A 176 -17.19 5.60 8.28
CA ARG A 176 -18.64 5.86 8.13
C ARG A 176 -19.45 5.41 9.36
N GLY A 177 -20.28 6.32 9.86
CA GLY A 177 -21.11 6.10 11.05
C GLY A 177 -20.29 6.08 12.36
N ARG A 178 -20.98 6.09 13.50
CA ARG A 178 -20.34 6.24 14.82
C ARG A 178 -19.36 5.10 15.14
N THR A 179 -19.76 3.85 14.91
CA THR A 179 -18.91 2.67 15.18
C THR A 179 -17.75 2.56 14.20
N GLY A 180 -17.97 2.90 12.92
CA GLY A 180 -16.94 2.89 11.90
C GLY A 180 -15.80 3.87 12.22
N ARG A 181 -16.12 5.07 12.70
CA ARG A 181 -15.14 6.10 13.10
C ARG A 181 -14.24 5.64 14.24
N VAL A 182 -14.82 5.05 15.29
CA VAL A 182 -14.02 4.52 16.41
C VAL A 182 -13.11 3.40 15.92
N ALA A 183 -13.62 2.50 15.06
CA ALA A 183 -12.84 1.40 14.51
C ALA A 183 -11.68 1.88 13.63
N THR A 184 -11.90 2.83 12.71
CA THR A 184 -10.85 3.39 11.85
C THR A 184 -9.83 4.19 12.63
N LEU A 185 -10.27 5.00 13.61
CA LEU A 185 -9.36 5.73 14.49
C LEU A 185 -8.45 4.78 15.29
N LEU A 186 -9.01 3.72 15.88
CA LEU A 186 -8.23 2.71 16.60
C LEU A 186 -7.27 1.98 15.65
N ALA A 187 -7.71 1.62 14.44
CA ALA A 187 -6.85 1.00 13.44
C ALA A 187 -5.67 1.91 13.05
N VAL A 188 -5.92 3.20 12.81
CA VAL A 188 -4.87 4.18 12.52
C VAL A 188 -3.91 4.29 13.69
N ILE A 189 -4.39 4.44 14.93
CA ILE A 189 -3.52 4.52 16.12
C ILE A 189 -2.65 3.25 16.26
N MET A 190 -3.22 2.06 16.04
CA MET A 190 -2.48 0.79 16.10
C MET A 190 -1.40 0.72 15.02
N ILE A 191 -1.70 1.13 13.79
CA ILE A 191 -0.72 1.19 12.69
C ILE A 191 0.41 2.16 13.02
N LEU A 192 0.07 3.37 13.48
CA LEU A 192 1.04 4.41 13.83
C LEU A 192 1.95 3.96 14.99
N MET A 193 1.40 3.34 16.03
CA MET A 193 2.18 2.81 17.17
C MET A 193 3.10 1.65 16.77
N THR A 194 2.61 0.73 15.92
CA THR A 194 3.40 -0.40 15.44
C THR A 194 4.55 0.09 14.54
N ALA A 195 4.27 1.08 13.68
CA ALA A 195 5.27 1.69 12.82
C ALA A 195 6.31 2.49 13.63
N GLU A 196 5.89 3.24 14.65
CA GLU A 196 6.78 3.94 15.58
C GLU A 196 7.74 2.95 16.25
N TYR A 197 7.22 1.84 16.76
CA TYR A 197 8.04 0.80 17.38
C TYR A 197 9.02 0.17 16.38
N ALA A 198 8.56 -0.21 15.18
CA ALA A 198 9.39 -0.86 14.18
C ALA A 198 10.49 0.07 13.63
N ILE A 199 10.13 1.31 13.26
CA ILE A 199 11.07 2.32 12.77
C ILE A 199 12.02 2.73 13.90
N GLY A 200 11.51 2.91 15.12
CA GLY A 200 12.30 3.23 16.30
C GLY A 200 13.34 2.17 16.62
N ALA A 201 12.93 0.90 16.65
CA ALA A 201 13.86 -0.21 16.86
C ALA A 201 14.97 -0.23 15.80
N ALA A 202 14.61 -0.07 14.51
CA ALA A 202 15.58 -0.08 13.42
C ALA A 202 16.57 1.10 13.50
N VAL A 203 16.07 2.32 13.72
CA VAL A 203 16.92 3.52 13.80
C VAL A 203 17.82 3.50 15.03
N ILE A 204 17.29 3.09 16.19
CA ILE A 204 18.08 2.98 17.43
C ILE A 204 19.18 1.93 17.26
N TYR A 205 18.87 0.78 16.66
CA TYR A 205 19.85 -0.27 16.36
C TYR A 205 20.98 0.26 15.47
N ILE A 206 20.64 0.86 14.32
CA ILE A 206 21.63 1.41 13.38
C ILE A 206 22.49 2.52 14.02
N THR A 207 21.91 3.30 14.93
CA THR A 207 22.62 4.40 15.60
C THR A 207 23.56 3.91 16.69
N LEU A 208 23.18 2.87 17.46
CA LEU A 208 23.97 2.38 18.60
C LEU A 208 24.99 1.31 18.20
N GLU A 209 24.57 0.33 17.40
CA GLU A 209 25.41 -0.81 17.01
C GLU A 209 26.13 -0.58 15.66
N GLY A 210 25.76 0.49 14.96
CA GLY A 210 26.23 0.78 13.62
C GLY A 210 25.42 0.07 12.55
N ASN A 211 25.67 0.45 11.29
CA ASN A 211 25.01 -0.18 10.16
C ASN A 211 25.70 -1.53 9.83
N PRO A 212 24.99 -2.66 9.92
CA PRO A 212 25.58 -3.97 9.62
C PRO A 212 25.82 -4.19 8.12
N PHE A 213 25.20 -3.38 7.26
CA PHE A 213 25.25 -3.56 5.82
C PHE A 213 26.42 -2.82 5.16
N THR A 214 26.88 -3.34 4.03
CA THR A 214 27.88 -2.62 3.22
C THR A 214 27.29 -1.31 2.68
N PRO A 215 28.12 -0.33 2.27
CA PRO A 215 27.61 0.92 1.69
C PRO A 215 26.74 0.70 0.43
N ALA A 216 27.07 -0.31 -0.38
CA ALA A 216 26.30 -0.65 -1.58
C ALA A 216 24.91 -1.18 -1.22
N ASP A 217 24.83 -2.11 -0.27
CA ASP A 217 23.56 -2.68 0.20
C ASP A 217 22.69 -1.64 0.89
N THR A 218 23.32 -0.75 1.67
CA THR A 218 22.62 0.36 2.33
C THR A 218 21.97 1.29 1.32
N LEU A 219 22.72 1.64 0.26
CA LEU A 219 22.21 2.48 -0.82
C LEU A 219 21.07 1.77 -1.58
N PHE A 220 21.23 0.47 -1.86
CA PHE A 220 20.19 -0.34 -2.48
C PHE A 220 18.91 -0.36 -1.63
N ILE A 221 19.00 -0.66 -0.34
CA ILE A 221 17.86 -0.69 0.58
C ILE A 221 17.21 0.69 0.68
N ALA A 222 18.00 1.76 0.77
CA ALA A 222 17.48 3.12 0.85
C ALA A 222 16.71 3.53 -0.42
N ILE A 223 17.28 3.30 -1.61
CA ILE A 223 16.62 3.61 -2.89
C ILE A 223 15.39 2.73 -3.09
N SER A 224 15.48 1.44 -2.79
CA SER A 224 14.36 0.51 -2.90
C SER A 224 13.20 0.91 -1.99
N THR A 225 13.51 1.27 -0.75
CA THR A 225 12.52 1.76 0.22
C THR A 225 11.86 3.04 -0.28
N LEU A 226 12.64 3.98 -0.84
CA LEU A 226 12.10 5.22 -1.40
C LEU A 226 11.19 4.97 -2.60
N LEU A 227 11.61 4.13 -3.56
CA LEU A 227 10.83 3.79 -4.75
C LEU A 227 9.51 3.10 -4.36
N ILE A 228 9.57 2.13 -3.45
CA ILE A 228 8.39 1.43 -2.94
C ILE A 228 7.48 2.39 -2.16
N ALA A 229 8.03 3.25 -1.30
CA ALA A 229 7.24 4.24 -0.56
C ALA A 229 6.52 5.22 -1.49
N VAL A 230 7.16 5.67 -2.58
CA VAL A 230 6.53 6.53 -3.59
C VAL A 230 5.42 5.79 -4.33
N ALA A 231 5.65 4.54 -4.77
CA ALA A 231 4.65 3.75 -5.48
C ALA A 231 3.45 3.38 -4.59
N LEU A 232 3.71 2.99 -3.35
CA LEU A 232 2.70 2.69 -2.33
C LEU A 232 1.93 3.94 -1.93
N GLY A 233 2.63 5.07 -1.76
CA GLY A 233 2.03 6.37 -1.51
C GLY A 233 1.09 6.79 -2.63
N HIS A 234 1.51 6.64 -3.89
CA HIS A 234 0.66 6.88 -5.05
C HIS A 234 -0.59 5.99 -5.02
N LEU A 235 -0.46 4.68 -4.76
CA LEU A 235 -1.60 3.77 -4.63
C LEU A 235 -2.60 4.19 -3.54
N PHE A 236 -2.13 4.55 -2.35
CA PHE A 236 -3.02 4.98 -1.27
C PHE A 236 -3.69 6.33 -1.57
N LEU A 237 -2.97 7.27 -2.19
CA LEU A 237 -3.55 8.55 -2.62
C LEU A 237 -4.59 8.35 -3.72
N THR A 238 -4.35 7.47 -4.69
CA THR A 238 -5.32 7.16 -5.75
C THR A 238 -6.55 6.48 -5.17
N ALA A 239 -6.38 5.58 -4.21
CA ALA A 239 -7.48 4.93 -3.52
C ALA A 239 -8.26 5.90 -2.62
N THR A 240 -7.60 6.90 -2.02
CA THR A 240 -8.26 7.98 -1.27
C THR A 240 -9.08 8.87 -2.20
N ALA A 241 -8.48 9.33 -3.30
CA ALA A 241 -9.15 10.14 -4.31
C ALA A 241 -10.38 9.42 -4.88
N ALA A 242 -10.25 8.12 -5.20
CA ALA A 242 -11.33 7.29 -5.71
C ALA A 242 -12.50 7.12 -4.71
N GLN A 243 -12.25 7.17 -3.40
CA GLN A 243 -13.31 7.16 -2.38
C GLN A 243 -14.07 8.48 -2.29
N LEU A 244 -13.41 9.60 -2.62
CA LEU A 244 -14.02 10.94 -2.66
C LEU A 244 -14.73 11.21 -4.00
N THR A 245 -14.31 10.58 -5.09
CA THR A 245 -14.97 10.66 -6.40
C THR A 245 -16.41 10.10 -6.33
N PRO A 246 -17.43 10.70 -6.97
CA PRO A 246 -18.80 10.16 -7.01
C PRO A 246 -18.93 8.73 -7.57
N GLU A 247 -19.98 7.99 -7.19
CA GLU A 247 -20.20 6.59 -7.63
C GLU A 247 -20.48 6.47 -9.14
N SER A 248 -20.82 7.58 -9.79
CA SER A 248 -21.13 7.62 -11.22
C SER A 248 -19.89 7.59 -12.12
N GLU A 249 -18.71 7.87 -11.58
CA GLU A 249 -17.43 7.94 -12.29
C GLU A 249 -16.58 6.67 -12.09
N ASN A 250 -15.59 6.50 -12.96
CA ASN A 250 -14.74 5.32 -12.95
C ASN A 250 -13.69 5.40 -11.82
N ARG A 251 -13.98 4.71 -10.70
CA ARG A 251 -13.08 4.62 -9.55
C ARG A 251 -12.01 3.54 -9.67
N SER A 252 -12.27 2.50 -10.46
CA SER A 252 -11.52 1.23 -10.38
C SER A 252 -10.33 1.16 -11.32
N THR A 253 -10.43 1.76 -12.50
CA THR A 253 -9.31 1.84 -13.45
C THR A 253 -8.08 2.55 -12.87
N PRO A 254 -8.16 3.75 -12.25
CA PRO A 254 -6.96 4.39 -11.69
C PRO A 254 -6.32 3.57 -10.57
N ILE A 255 -7.11 2.86 -9.75
CA ILE A 255 -6.60 1.96 -8.71
C ILE A 255 -5.88 0.77 -9.32
N ARG A 256 -6.45 0.12 -10.36
CA ARG A 256 -5.82 -1.00 -11.06
C ARG A 256 -4.50 -0.59 -11.71
N LEU A 257 -4.46 0.60 -12.34
CA LEU A 257 -3.23 1.13 -12.92
C LEU A 257 -2.17 1.44 -11.85
N SER A 258 -2.58 1.99 -10.71
CA SER A 258 -1.69 2.25 -9.59
C SER A 258 -1.12 0.97 -8.98
N LEU A 259 -1.93 -0.09 -8.92
CA LEU A 259 -1.46 -1.41 -8.51
C LEU A 259 -0.44 -1.97 -9.50
N LEU A 260 -0.68 -1.85 -10.81
CA LEU A 260 0.31 -2.26 -11.81
C LEU A 260 1.60 -1.46 -11.69
N MET A 261 1.53 -0.14 -11.47
CA MET A 261 2.71 0.68 -11.21
C MET A 261 3.51 0.16 -10.00
N LEU A 262 2.83 -0.13 -8.88
CA LEU A 262 3.46 -0.76 -7.71
C LEU A 262 4.09 -2.10 -8.07
N THR A 263 3.41 -2.96 -8.83
CA THR A 263 3.99 -4.24 -9.25
C THR A 263 5.25 -4.07 -10.07
N THR A 264 5.26 -3.15 -11.03
CA THR A 264 6.40 -2.92 -11.90
C THR A 264 7.59 -2.41 -11.10
N VAL A 265 7.37 -1.49 -10.15
CA VAL A 265 8.43 -0.99 -9.27
C VAL A 265 8.99 -2.12 -8.40
N VAL A 266 8.14 -2.91 -7.76
CA VAL A 266 8.59 -4.03 -6.90
C VAL A 266 9.33 -5.11 -7.70
N ILE A 267 8.84 -5.47 -8.89
CA ILE A 267 9.53 -6.41 -9.79
C ILE A 267 10.89 -5.85 -10.23
N GLY A 268 10.97 -4.56 -10.56
CA GLY A 268 12.23 -3.91 -10.90
C GLY A 268 13.24 -3.92 -9.75
N VAL A 269 12.77 -3.67 -8.52
CA VAL A 269 13.59 -3.79 -7.31
C VAL A 269 14.04 -5.23 -7.10
N ILE A 270 13.15 -6.21 -7.22
CA ILE A 270 13.49 -7.64 -7.12
C ILE A 270 14.56 -8.01 -8.15
N ALA A 271 14.40 -7.63 -9.40
CA ALA A 271 15.35 -7.95 -10.47
C ALA A 271 16.77 -7.38 -10.20
N TYR A 272 16.86 -6.23 -9.54
CA TYR A 272 18.13 -5.66 -9.11
C TYR A 272 18.66 -6.32 -7.83
N ALA A 273 17.78 -6.68 -6.89
CA ALA A 273 18.12 -7.38 -5.66
C ALA A 273 18.82 -8.73 -5.95
N ILE A 274 18.32 -9.46 -6.95
CA ILE A 274 18.88 -10.74 -7.40
C ILE A 274 20.35 -10.61 -7.84
N GLN A 275 20.78 -9.43 -8.29
CA GLN A 275 22.16 -9.17 -8.75
C GLN A 275 23.10 -8.70 -7.63
N MET A 276 22.60 -8.56 -6.39
CA MET A 276 23.42 -8.09 -5.28
C MET A 276 24.52 -9.11 -4.94
N PRO A 277 25.76 -8.66 -4.64
CA PRO A 277 26.87 -9.57 -4.35
C PRO A 277 26.66 -10.42 -3.09
N GLU A 278 26.06 -9.82 -2.06
CA GLU A 278 25.79 -10.49 -0.78
C GLU A 278 24.59 -11.43 -0.89
N GLU A 279 24.82 -12.73 -0.64
CA GLU A 279 23.82 -13.79 -0.76
C GLU A 279 22.63 -13.55 0.18
N ASP A 280 22.89 -13.21 1.44
CA ASP A 280 21.85 -12.98 2.46
C ASP A 280 20.92 -11.82 2.09
N VAL A 281 21.46 -10.74 1.52
CA VAL A 281 20.70 -9.57 1.08
C VAL A 281 19.87 -9.91 -0.16
N SER A 282 20.46 -10.61 -1.13
CA SER A 282 19.78 -11.04 -2.36
C SER A 282 18.58 -11.95 -2.05
N ILE A 283 18.81 -13.06 -1.33
CA ILE A 283 17.77 -14.03 -0.98
C ILE A 283 16.71 -13.40 -0.07
N GLY A 284 17.14 -12.68 0.97
CA GLY A 284 16.24 -12.05 1.93
C GLY A 284 15.31 -11.03 1.29
N SER A 285 15.86 -10.14 0.46
CA SER A 285 15.06 -9.13 -0.26
C SER A 285 14.12 -9.74 -1.30
N TYR A 286 14.57 -10.74 -2.06
CA TYR A 286 13.73 -11.48 -3.01
C TYR A 286 12.50 -12.10 -2.32
N LEU A 287 12.71 -12.82 -1.20
CA LEU A 287 11.63 -13.48 -0.48
C LEU A 287 10.66 -12.47 0.14
N VAL A 288 11.16 -11.48 0.87
CA VAL A 288 10.33 -10.46 1.53
C VAL A 288 9.50 -9.68 0.52
N LEU A 289 10.10 -9.24 -0.59
CA LEU A 289 9.39 -8.47 -1.61
C LEU A 289 8.36 -9.32 -2.37
N SER A 290 8.68 -10.57 -2.71
CA SER A 290 7.75 -11.48 -3.38
C SER A 290 6.54 -11.81 -2.50
N MET A 291 6.76 -12.09 -1.21
CA MET A 291 5.69 -12.34 -0.24
C MET A 291 4.84 -11.08 0.01
N SER A 292 5.48 -9.91 0.11
CA SER A 292 4.76 -8.64 0.28
C SER A 292 3.87 -8.34 -0.92
N LEU A 293 4.37 -8.57 -2.14
CA LEU A 293 3.60 -8.38 -3.37
C LEU A 293 2.42 -9.33 -3.45
N ALA A 294 2.62 -10.61 -3.10
CA ALA A 294 1.55 -11.60 -3.01
C ALA A 294 0.47 -11.18 -1.98
N ALA A 295 0.87 -10.69 -0.81
CA ALA A 295 -0.06 -10.21 0.21
C ALA A 295 -0.89 -9.01 -0.28
N VAL A 296 -0.26 -8.02 -0.94
CA VAL A 296 -0.95 -6.87 -1.53
C VAL A 296 -1.99 -7.32 -2.57
N TRP A 297 -1.63 -8.23 -3.48
CA TRP A 297 -2.57 -8.77 -4.47
C TRP A 297 -3.66 -9.63 -3.86
N THR A 298 -3.39 -10.33 -2.76
CA THR A 298 -4.42 -11.09 -2.03
C THR A 298 -5.50 -10.14 -1.51
N VAL A 299 -5.09 -9.06 -0.84
CA VAL A 299 -6.02 -8.07 -0.29
C VAL A 299 -6.76 -7.33 -1.41
N CYS A 300 -6.03 -6.71 -2.34
CA CYS A 300 -6.65 -5.93 -3.42
C CYS A 300 -7.49 -6.79 -4.36
N GLY A 301 -7.03 -7.99 -4.68
CA GLY A 301 -7.74 -8.93 -5.54
C GLY A 301 -9.08 -9.37 -4.96
N SER A 302 -9.13 -9.66 -3.66
CA SER A 302 -10.39 -10.00 -2.97
C SER A 302 -11.42 -8.87 -3.04
N MET A 303 -10.98 -7.60 -2.93
CA MET A 303 -11.84 -6.43 -3.02
C MET A 303 -12.32 -6.16 -4.45
N MET A 304 -11.47 -6.35 -5.46
CA MET A 304 -11.83 -6.18 -6.88
C MET A 304 -12.91 -7.15 -7.33
N VAL A 305 -12.85 -8.40 -6.85
CA VAL A 305 -13.86 -9.43 -7.18
C VAL A 305 -15.22 -9.12 -6.53
N ALA A 306 -15.24 -8.32 -5.47
CA ALA A 306 -16.43 -7.86 -4.78
C ALA A 306 -16.99 -6.52 -5.30
N GLU A 307 -16.44 -5.98 -6.40
CA GLU A 307 -16.91 -4.75 -7.01
C GLU A 307 -18.36 -4.84 -7.51
N SER A 308 -19.06 -3.70 -7.58
CA SER A 308 -20.41 -3.65 -8.13
C SER A 308 -20.40 -3.97 -9.63
N PRO A 309 -21.33 -4.82 -10.13
CA PRO A 309 -21.45 -5.08 -11.57
C PRO A 309 -22.13 -3.93 -12.34
N VAL A 310 -22.64 -2.90 -11.66
CA VAL A 310 -23.40 -1.82 -12.28
C VAL A 310 -22.43 -0.79 -12.87
N MET A 311 -22.35 -0.73 -14.20
CA MET A 311 -21.64 0.34 -14.92
C MET A 311 -22.64 1.43 -15.33
N THR A 312 -22.31 2.69 -15.05
CA THR A 312 -23.12 3.82 -15.53
C THR A 312 -23.07 3.95 -17.05
N PRO A 313 -24.11 4.51 -17.70
CA PRO A 313 -24.09 4.78 -19.14
C PRO A 313 -22.92 5.65 -19.59
N ARG A 314 -22.41 6.53 -18.72
CA ARG A 314 -21.22 7.35 -18.95
C ARG A 314 -19.97 6.48 -19.14
N ILE A 315 -19.67 5.61 -18.17
CA ILE A 315 -18.53 4.68 -18.23
C ILE A 315 -18.63 3.75 -19.45
N ARG A 316 -19.85 3.30 -19.78
CA ARG A 316 -20.06 2.44 -20.97
C ARG A 316 -19.80 3.16 -22.30
N ARG A 317 -19.83 4.49 -22.36
CA ARG A 317 -19.49 5.26 -23.58
C ARG A 317 -17.98 5.42 -23.76
N GLU A 318 -17.24 5.40 -22.65
CA GLU A 318 -15.78 5.52 -22.60
C GLU A 318 -15.04 4.21 -22.89
N LEU A 319 -15.78 3.08 -23.01
CA LEU A 319 -15.18 1.79 -23.34
C LEU A 319 -14.46 1.81 -24.69
N PRO A 320 -13.29 1.14 -24.80
CA PRO A 320 -12.50 1.12 -26.02
C PRO A 320 -13.29 0.60 -27.22
N SER A 321 -13.13 1.26 -28.37
CA SER A 321 -13.85 0.95 -29.60
C SER A 321 -13.16 -0.13 -30.45
N SER A 322 -11.82 -0.17 -30.45
CA SER A 322 -11.02 -1.09 -31.27
C SER A 322 -10.93 -2.49 -30.66
N PHE A 323 -10.75 -3.51 -31.51
CA PHE A 323 -10.68 -4.92 -31.09
C PHE A 323 -9.50 -5.19 -30.14
N LEU A 324 -8.30 -4.69 -30.48
CA LEU A 324 -7.09 -4.85 -29.65
C LEU A 324 -7.24 -4.15 -28.30
N ALA A 325 -7.75 -2.90 -28.30
CA ALA A 325 -8.00 -2.18 -27.06
C ALA A 325 -9.06 -2.88 -26.18
N ARG A 326 -10.06 -3.52 -26.78
CA ARG A 326 -11.03 -4.34 -26.02
C ARG A 326 -10.40 -5.60 -25.43
N SER A 327 -9.46 -6.23 -26.11
CA SER A 327 -8.79 -7.43 -25.57
C SER A 327 -7.95 -7.10 -24.34
N LEU A 328 -7.21 -5.97 -24.36
CA LEU A 328 -6.24 -5.63 -23.31
C LEU A 328 -6.79 -4.68 -22.23
N LEU A 329 -7.55 -3.65 -22.63
CA LEU A 329 -7.98 -2.58 -21.71
C LEU A 329 -9.32 -2.86 -21.05
N THR A 330 -10.13 -3.79 -21.56
CA THR A 330 -11.42 -4.14 -20.92
C THR A 330 -11.21 -4.73 -19.53
N TRP A 331 -10.08 -5.38 -19.26
CA TRP A 331 -9.76 -5.92 -17.93
C TRP A 331 -9.42 -4.84 -16.90
N LEU A 332 -9.13 -3.62 -17.32
CA LEU A 332 -8.94 -2.46 -16.43
C LEU A 332 -10.26 -1.77 -16.08
N THR A 333 -11.36 -2.12 -16.76
CA THR A 333 -12.68 -1.49 -16.56
C THR A 333 -13.37 -2.02 -15.30
N PRO A 334 -14.17 -1.18 -14.62
CA PRO A 334 -14.82 -1.53 -13.35
C PRO A 334 -15.67 -2.80 -13.48
N GLY A 335 -15.75 -3.60 -12.43
CA GLY A 335 -16.67 -4.73 -12.35
C GLY A 335 -16.05 -6.02 -11.81
N PRO A 336 -16.87 -6.91 -11.23
CA PRO A 336 -16.38 -8.06 -10.49
C PRO A 336 -15.85 -9.17 -11.40
N ALA A 337 -16.39 -9.32 -12.62
CA ALA A 337 -15.94 -10.32 -13.58
C ALA A 337 -14.64 -9.89 -14.29
N THR A 338 -14.54 -8.61 -14.69
CA THR A 338 -13.30 -8.04 -15.24
C THR A 338 -12.20 -8.01 -14.18
N GLY A 339 -12.54 -7.71 -12.92
CA GLY A 339 -11.64 -7.79 -11.77
C GLY A 339 -11.11 -9.20 -11.53
N LEU A 340 -11.96 -10.23 -11.60
CA LEU A 340 -11.52 -11.62 -11.47
C LEU A 340 -10.52 -12.00 -12.57
N VAL A 341 -10.83 -11.73 -13.84
CA VAL A 341 -9.91 -12.02 -14.96
C VAL A 341 -8.60 -11.27 -14.79
N PHE A 342 -8.65 -9.98 -14.45
CA PHE A 342 -7.47 -9.15 -14.24
C PHE A 342 -6.57 -9.70 -13.13
N VAL A 343 -7.12 -10.00 -11.95
CA VAL A 343 -6.36 -10.50 -10.81
C VAL A 343 -5.78 -11.88 -11.08
N THR A 344 -6.55 -12.78 -11.72
CA THR A 344 -6.04 -14.11 -12.09
C THR A 344 -4.90 -14.02 -13.10
N ALA A 345 -5.00 -13.17 -14.12
CA ALA A 345 -3.93 -12.97 -15.10
C ALA A 345 -2.66 -12.43 -14.44
N VAL A 346 -2.78 -11.42 -13.56
CA VAL A 346 -1.62 -10.88 -12.83
C VAL A 346 -1.04 -11.91 -11.85
N THR A 347 -1.87 -12.68 -11.15
CA THR A 347 -1.40 -13.73 -10.24
C THR A 347 -0.57 -14.78 -10.98
N ILE A 348 -1.02 -15.23 -12.15
CA ILE A 348 -0.28 -16.17 -12.99
C ILE A 348 1.05 -15.57 -13.42
N LEU A 349 1.05 -14.33 -13.90
CA LEU A 349 2.27 -13.62 -14.28
C LEU A 349 3.26 -13.51 -13.11
N LEU A 350 2.80 -13.07 -11.94
CA LEU A 350 3.63 -12.95 -10.73
C LEU A 350 4.16 -14.31 -10.26
N SER A 351 3.39 -15.38 -10.42
CA SER A 351 3.84 -16.73 -10.07
C SER A 351 4.95 -17.22 -10.99
N VAL A 352 4.84 -16.96 -12.30
CA VAL A 352 5.90 -17.26 -13.28
C VAL A 352 7.15 -16.43 -12.98
N LEU A 353 7.00 -15.12 -12.75
CA LEU A 353 8.11 -14.23 -12.42
C LEU A 353 8.79 -14.60 -11.11
N ALA A 354 8.03 -15.03 -10.10
CA ALA A 354 8.59 -15.51 -8.85
C ALA A 354 9.44 -16.77 -9.09
N ILE A 355 8.93 -17.77 -9.82
CA ILE A 355 9.70 -18.99 -10.14
C ILE A 355 10.98 -18.64 -10.92
N VAL A 356 10.86 -17.83 -11.98
CA VAL A 356 12.02 -17.41 -12.80
C VAL A 356 13.04 -16.61 -11.97
N GLY A 357 12.57 -15.68 -11.13
CA GLY A 357 13.42 -14.92 -10.23
C GLY A 357 14.16 -15.81 -9.25
N PHE A 358 13.49 -16.83 -8.70
CA PHE A 358 14.14 -17.78 -7.80
C PHE A 358 15.21 -18.62 -8.50
N GLU A 359 14.96 -19.06 -9.72
CA GLU A 359 15.96 -19.76 -10.53
C GLU A 359 17.19 -18.89 -10.78
N ALA A 360 17.00 -17.60 -11.08
CA ALA A 360 18.09 -16.65 -11.27
C ALA A 360 18.93 -16.44 -10.00
N VAL A 361 18.29 -16.37 -8.82
CA VAL A 361 19.01 -16.30 -7.52
C VAL A 361 19.87 -17.54 -7.30
N ILE A 362 19.31 -18.73 -7.53
CA ILE A 362 20.08 -19.99 -7.41
C ILE A 362 21.24 -20.02 -8.40
N GLU A 363 21.06 -19.54 -9.62
CA GLU A 363 22.12 -19.56 -10.63
C GLU A 363 23.29 -18.64 -10.27
N LEU A 364 23.01 -17.49 -9.66
CA LEU A 364 24.02 -16.50 -9.28
C LEU A 364 24.71 -16.81 -7.94
N HIS A 365 23.97 -17.35 -6.97
CA HIS A 365 24.46 -17.52 -5.58
C HIS A 365 24.48 -18.98 -5.09
N GLY A 366 23.78 -19.89 -5.76
CA GLY A 366 23.48 -21.22 -5.21
C GLY A 366 24.61 -22.25 -5.32
N ASN A 367 24.85 -22.98 -4.22
CA ASN A 367 25.73 -24.15 -4.19
C ASN A 367 24.98 -25.41 -4.69
N SER A 368 25.53 -26.09 -5.71
CA SER A 368 24.84 -27.06 -6.61
C SER A 368 24.07 -28.24 -5.98
N ARG A 369 24.29 -28.60 -4.71
CA ARG A 369 23.67 -29.79 -4.07
C ARG A 369 22.44 -29.50 -3.21
N ILE A 370 22.30 -28.29 -2.68
CA ILE A 370 21.15 -27.87 -1.84
C ILE A 370 20.03 -27.29 -2.73
N ALA A 371 20.42 -26.74 -3.89
CA ALA A 371 19.53 -26.10 -4.87
C ALA A 371 18.35 -26.96 -5.37
N ALA A 372 18.50 -28.28 -5.52
CA ALA A 372 17.45 -29.10 -6.16
C ALA A 372 16.21 -29.30 -5.28
N ARG A 373 16.38 -29.47 -3.97
CA ARG A 373 15.27 -29.58 -3.01
C ARG A 373 14.56 -28.23 -2.87
N ASP A 374 15.32 -27.15 -2.71
CA ASP A 374 14.79 -25.81 -2.49
C ASP A 374 14.07 -25.26 -3.73
N ARG A 375 14.62 -25.57 -4.93
CA ARG A 375 13.96 -25.34 -6.23
C ARG A 375 12.59 -25.99 -6.29
N MET A 376 12.54 -27.28 -5.95
CA MET A 376 11.30 -28.02 -5.97
C MET A 376 10.31 -27.41 -4.96
N LEU A 377 10.74 -27.11 -3.73
CA LEU A 377 9.88 -26.56 -2.69
C LEU A 377 9.26 -25.22 -3.11
N ILE A 378 10.07 -24.26 -3.58
CA ILE A 378 9.57 -22.92 -3.93
C ILE A 378 8.64 -22.97 -5.14
N GLN A 379 8.96 -23.77 -6.16
CA GLN A 379 8.06 -23.97 -7.29
C GLN A 379 6.69 -24.50 -6.84
N HIS A 380 6.64 -25.51 -5.95
CA HIS A 380 5.39 -26.05 -5.45
C HIS A 380 4.62 -25.03 -4.59
N VAL A 381 5.29 -24.33 -3.68
CA VAL A 381 4.63 -23.32 -2.82
C VAL A 381 4.04 -22.18 -3.66
N THR A 382 4.77 -21.69 -4.66
CA THR A 382 4.27 -20.63 -5.56
C THR A 382 3.08 -21.12 -6.39
N MET A 383 3.14 -22.34 -6.95
CA MET A 383 2.02 -22.91 -7.71
C MET A 383 0.79 -23.17 -6.83
N LEU A 384 0.99 -23.66 -5.61
CA LEU A 384 -0.08 -23.86 -4.63
C LEU A 384 -0.72 -22.55 -4.22
N TYR A 385 0.07 -21.52 -3.93
CA TYR A 385 -0.45 -20.18 -3.64
C TYR A 385 -1.32 -19.68 -4.79
N ALA A 386 -0.85 -19.75 -6.04
CA ALA A 386 -1.61 -19.33 -7.20
C ALA A 386 -2.92 -20.13 -7.35
N GLY A 387 -2.84 -21.45 -7.24
CA GLY A 387 -3.99 -22.35 -7.36
C GLY A 387 -5.06 -22.08 -6.29
N TYR A 388 -4.67 -22.04 -5.02
CA TYR A 388 -5.60 -21.74 -3.93
C TYR A 388 -6.16 -20.33 -4.03
N PHE A 389 -5.32 -19.33 -4.31
CA PHE A 389 -5.77 -17.95 -4.40
C PHE A 389 -6.83 -17.77 -5.49
N VAL A 390 -6.59 -18.29 -6.71
CA VAL A 390 -7.59 -18.27 -7.80
C VAL A 390 -8.88 -18.98 -7.40
N GLY A 391 -8.78 -20.16 -6.78
CA GLY A 391 -9.95 -20.90 -6.28
C GLY A 391 -10.74 -20.11 -5.23
N PHE A 392 -10.03 -19.45 -4.31
CA PHE A 392 -10.65 -18.64 -3.26
C PHE A 392 -11.36 -17.42 -3.85
N LEU A 393 -10.78 -16.75 -4.85
CA LEU A 393 -11.43 -15.64 -5.55
C LEU A 393 -12.73 -16.07 -6.23
N VAL A 394 -12.78 -17.26 -6.83
CA VAL A 394 -14.02 -17.81 -7.41
C VAL A 394 -15.08 -18.04 -6.33
N CYS A 395 -14.69 -18.60 -5.18
CA CYS A 395 -15.60 -18.78 -4.04
C CYS A 395 -16.10 -17.43 -3.49
N VAL A 396 -15.21 -16.46 -3.30
CA VAL A 396 -15.55 -15.09 -2.87
C VAL A 396 -16.55 -14.46 -3.84
N ARG A 397 -16.34 -14.61 -5.15
CA ARG A 397 -17.25 -14.11 -6.18
C ARG A 397 -18.66 -14.67 -6.05
N TRP A 398 -18.78 -15.97 -5.78
CA TRP A 398 -20.07 -16.64 -5.60
C TRP A 398 -20.76 -16.20 -4.31
N ILE A 399 -20.02 -16.13 -3.20
CA ILE A 399 -20.55 -15.62 -1.92
C ILE A 399 -21.07 -14.20 -2.09
N VAL A 400 -20.27 -13.30 -2.69
CA VAL A 400 -20.68 -11.91 -2.90
C VAL A 400 -21.85 -11.81 -3.88
N ALA A 401 -21.94 -12.66 -4.91
CA ALA A 401 -23.12 -12.73 -5.77
C ALA A 401 -24.39 -13.07 -4.99
N VAL A 402 -24.32 -14.06 -4.10
CA VAL A 402 -25.47 -14.47 -3.26
C VAL A 402 -25.86 -13.36 -2.29
N VAL A 403 -24.89 -12.72 -1.62
CA VAL A 403 -25.15 -11.58 -0.73
C VAL A 403 -25.80 -10.42 -1.50
N ARG A 404 -25.40 -10.21 -2.75
CA ARG A 404 -25.93 -9.15 -3.62
C ARG A 404 -27.36 -9.38 -4.09
N LEU A 405 -27.93 -10.57 -3.90
CA LEU A 405 -29.35 -10.83 -4.20
C LEU A 405 -30.30 -10.05 -3.30
N ARG A 406 -29.88 -9.71 -2.07
CA ARG A 406 -30.72 -9.01 -1.09
C ARG A 406 -30.12 -7.71 -0.58
N ASN A 407 -28.81 -7.51 -0.73
CA ASN A 407 -28.08 -6.37 -0.21
C ASN A 407 -27.23 -5.70 -1.30
N ASN A 408 -26.73 -4.48 -1.05
CA ASN A 408 -25.68 -3.86 -1.86
C ASN A 408 -24.35 -3.90 -1.11
N PRO A 409 -23.60 -5.03 -1.17
CA PRO A 409 -22.35 -5.16 -0.46
C PRO A 409 -21.30 -4.22 -1.04
N ARG A 410 -20.53 -3.60 -0.14
CA ARG A 410 -19.34 -2.82 -0.47
C ARG A 410 -18.17 -3.72 -0.83
N VAL A 411 -17.11 -3.11 -1.36
CA VAL A 411 -15.90 -3.83 -1.82
C VAL A 411 -15.13 -4.51 -0.68
N GLU A 412 -15.19 -3.99 0.55
CA GLU A 412 -14.49 -4.55 1.71
C GLU A 412 -15.07 -5.91 2.14
N ILE A 413 -16.34 -6.19 1.79
CA ILE A 413 -16.96 -7.50 2.03
C ILE A 413 -16.24 -8.60 1.25
N GLY A 414 -15.57 -8.28 0.14
CA GLY A 414 -14.70 -9.20 -0.58
C GLY A 414 -13.54 -9.72 0.27
N LEU A 415 -12.88 -8.84 1.02
CA LEU A 415 -11.81 -9.22 1.94
C LEU A 415 -12.34 -10.07 3.09
N ALA A 416 -13.49 -9.69 3.68
CA ALA A 416 -14.11 -10.49 4.73
C ALA A 416 -14.51 -11.89 4.22
N ALA A 417 -15.10 -11.98 3.03
CA ALA A 417 -15.43 -13.26 2.40
C ALA A 417 -14.18 -14.09 2.09
N MET A 418 -13.07 -13.46 1.69
CA MET A 418 -11.79 -14.13 1.45
C MET A 418 -11.25 -14.78 2.73
N VAL A 419 -11.27 -14.05 3.85
CA VAL A 419 -10.89 -14.59 5.16
C VAL A 419 -11.78 -15.76 5.56
N VAL A 420 -13.11 -15.61 5.40
CA VAL A 420 -14.06 -16.70 5.71
C VAL A 420 -13.79 -17.94 4.85
N VAL A 421 -13.56 -17.78 3.54
CA VAL A 421 -13.23 -18.90 2.64
C VAL A 421 -11.93 -19.57 3.06
N ALA A 422 -10.87 -18.80 3.31
CA ALA A 422 -9.57 -19.34 3.72
C ALA A 422 -9.65 -20.10 5.06
N VAL A 423 -10.41 -19.56 6.03
CA VAL A 423 -10.60 -20.20 7.35
C VAL A 423 -11.44 -21.48 7.22
N LEU A 424 -12.57 -21.43 6.50
CA LEU A 424 -13.44 -22.60 6.32
C LEU A 424 -12.74 -23.72 5.56
N LEU A 425 -11.98 -23.41 4.51
CA LEU A 425 -11.25 -24.41 3.74
C LEU A 425 -10.10 -25.05 4.54
N CYS A 426 -9.60 -24.38 5.58
CA CYS A 426 -8.67 -24.98 6.54
C CYS A 426 -9.41 -25.86 7.57
N ILE A 427 -10.44 -25.32 8.23
CA ILE A 427 -11.08 -25.95 9.40
C ILE A 427 -12.00 -27.10 9.01
N VAL A 428 -12.80 -26.97 7.95
CA VAL A 428 -13.85 -27.94 7.60
C VAL A 428 -13.25 -29.31 7.24
N PRO A 429 -12.25 -29.42 6.33
CA PRO A 429 -11.68 -30.72 5.98
C PRO A 429 -10.98 -31.37 7.17
N TYR A 430 -10.28 -30.57 7.99
CA TYR A 430 -9.62 -31.04 9.20
C TYR A 430 -10.64 -31.59 10.21
N SER A 431 -11.74 -30.88 10.44
CA SER A 431 -12.80 -31.29 11.38
C SER A 431 -13.49 -32.57 10.93
N ILE A 432 -13.76 -32.71 9.63
CA ILE A 432 -14.32 -33.95 9.05
C ILE A 432 -13.32 -35.10 9.24
N GLY A 433 -12.04 -34.88 8.94
CA GLY A 433 -10.99 -35.90 9.13
C GLY A 433 -10.85 -36.34 10.58
N MET A 434 -10.88 -35.39 11.53
CA MET A 434 -10.88 -35.68 12.97
C MET A 434 -12.10 -36.51 13.36
N HIS A 435 -13.29 -36.15 12.89
CA HIS A 435 -14.51 -36.89 13.21
C HIS A 435 -14.50 -38.32 12.65
N LEU A 436 -14.03 -38.50 11.40
CA LEU A 436 -13.90 -39.82 10.77
C LEU A 436 -12.82 -40.70 11.42
N ASN A 437 -11.86 -40.11 12.13
CA ASN A 437 -10.79 -40.82 12.84
C ASN A 437 -11.01 -40.85 14.37
N ASP A 438 -12.25 -40.78 14.83
CA ASP A 438 -12.62 -40.82 16.26
C ASP A 438 -11.83 -39.81 17.13
N TYR A 439 -11.57 -38.61 16.60
CA TYR A 439 -10.78 -37.54 17.21
C TYR A 439 -9.33 -37.90 17.55
N ARG A 440 -8.78 -38.93 16.92
CA ARG A 440 -7.37 -39.29 17.01
C ARG A 440 -6.56 -38.57 15.94
N SER A 441 -5.26 -38.40 16.18
CA SER A 441 -4.33 -37.91 15.16
C SER A 441 -4.36 -38.83 13.92
N PHE A 442 -4.40 -38.24 12.73
CA PHE A 442 -4.34 -38.94 11.45
C PHE A 442 -3.32 -38.27 10.53
N ASP A 443 -2.81 -39.06 9.59
CA ASP A 443 -1.87 -38.58 8.59
C ASP A 443 -2.58 -37.83 7.46
N TYR A 444 -1.83 -36.96 6.78
CA TYR A 444 -2.31 -36.22 5.63
C TYR A 444 -2.77 -37.19 4.53
N SER A 445 -3.99 -37.00 4.04
CA SER A 445 -4.57 -37.81 2.95
C SER A 445 -5.06 -36.90 1.82
N ARG A 446 -5.28 -37.47 0.63
CA ARG A 446 -5.79 -36.71 -0.54
C ARG A 446 -7.14 -36.03 -0.30
N TRP A 447 -7.95 -36.50 0.66
CA TRP A 447 -9.19 -35.82 1.05
C TRP A 447 -8.96 -34.46 1.72
N GLN A 448 -7.77 -34.23 2.27
CA GLN A 448 -7.38 -32.97 2.91
C GLN A 448 -6.79 -31.94 1.93
N ILE A 449 -6.80 -32.22 0.61
CA ILE A 449 -6.30 -31.31 -0.44
C ILE A 449 -7.00 -29.95 -0.45
N THR A 450 -8.19 -29.80 0.13
CA THR A 450 -8.81 -28.47 0.26
C THR A 450 -8.25 -27.65 1.43
N ASN A 451 -7.56 -28.29 2.39
CA ASN A 451 -6.90 -27.64 3.52
C ASN A 451 -5.56 -27.05 3.08
N TRP A 452 -5.61 -25.80 2.62
CA TRP A 452 -4.45 -25.08 2.11
C TRP A 452 -3.30 -24.97 3.13
N ALA A 453 -3.62 -24.78 4.43
CA ALA A 453 -2.61 -24.59 5.46
C ALA A 453 -1.83 -25.88 5.73
N TRP A 454 -2.53 -27.01 5.90
CA TRP A 454 -1.87 -28.30 6.09
C TRP A 454 -1.14 -28.73 4.80
N THR A 455 -1.72 -28.48 3.63
CA THR A 455 -1.06 -28.76 2.34
C THR A 455 0.27 -28.02 2.21
N LEU A 456 0.34 -26.74 2.61
CA LEU A 456 1.58 -25.98 2.59
C LEU A 456 2.62 -26.55 3.55
N VAL A 457 2.22 -26.95 4.76
CA VAL A 457 3.13 -27.59 5.73
C VAL A 457 3.70 -28.89 5.17
N GLU A 458 2.86 -29.76 4.60
CA GLU A 458 3.30 -31.04 4.02
C GLU A 458 4.22 -30.82 2.80
N THR A 459 4.03 -29.73 2.08
CA THR A 459 4.89 -29.32 0.96
C THR A 459 6.26 -28.86 1.46
N VAL A 460 6.31 -28.07 2.54
CA VAL A 460 7.57 -27.64 3.17
C VAL A 460 8.35 -28.84 3.74
N ASP A 461 7.64 -29.82 4.31
CA ASP A 461 8.22 -31.06 4.81
C ASP A 461 8.70 -32.02 3.71
N GLY A 462 8.43 -31.70 2.44
CA GLY A 462 8.90 -32.45 1.27
C GLY A 462 8.17 -33.76 1.02
N ARG A 463 7.02 -33.97 1.67
CA ARG A 463 6.21 -35.20 1.56
C ARG A 463 5.09 -35.09 0.52
N PHE A 464 4.84 -33.88 0.03
CA PHE A 464 3.78 -33.60 -0.93
C PHE A 464 4.18 -33.92 -2.37
N ASN A 465 3.31 -34.64 -3.10
CA ASN A 465 3.63 -35.12 -4.45
C ASN A 465 3.34 -34.07 -5.54
N ARG A 466 4.14 -34.03 -6.60
CA ARG A 466 3.99 -33.12 -7.76
C ARG A 466 2.60 -33.24 -8.40
N GLY A 467 2.10 -34.47 -8.51
CA GLY A 467 0.79 -34.75 -9.12
C GLY A 467 -0.37 -34.07 -8.38
N ASP A 468 -0.28 -33.95 -7.06
CA ASP A 468 -1.33 -33.33 -6.25
C ASP A 468 -1.31 -31.79 -6.40
N VAL A 469 -0.14 -31.17 -6.62
CA VAL A 469 -0.05 -29.72 -6.94
C VAL A 469 -0.70 -29.41 -8.29
N TYR A 470 -0.41 -30.20 -9.33
CA TYR A 470 -1.08 -30.02 -10.63
C TYR A 470 -2.59 -30.26 -10.57
N LEU A 471 -3.05 -31.17 -9.70
CA LEU A 471 -4.47 -31.38 -9.45
C LEU A 471 -5.13 -30.12 -8.86
N ILE A 472 -4.52 -29.48 -7.87
CA ILE A 472 -5.04 -28.23 -7.26
C ILE A 472 -5.09 -27.10 -8.29
N VAL A 473 -4.00 -26.89 -9.03
CA VAL A 473 -3.94 -25.82 -10.04
C VAL A 473 -4.95 -26.05 -11.16
N SER A 474 -5.08 -27.29 -11.67
CA SER A 474 -6.02 -27.63 -12.75
C SER A 474 -7.48 -27.54 -12.31
N THR A 475 -7.80 -27.94 -11.07
CA THR A 475 -9.16 -27.80 -10.52
C THR A 475 -9.54 -26.34 -10.32
N SER A 476 -8.65 -25.50 -9.78
CA SER A 476 -8.89 -24.05 -9.68
C SER A 476 -9.03 -23.39 -11.06
N ALA A 477 -8.23 -23.81 -12.05
CA ALA A 477 -8.35 -23.33 -13.42
C ALA A 477 -9.70 -23.74 -14.05
N ALA A 478 -10.16 -24.97 -13.81
CA ALA A 478 -11.48 -25.42 -14.26
C ALA A 478 -12.60 -24.62 -13.59
N MET A 479 -12.55 -24.40 -12.27
CA MET A 479 -13.51 -23.56 -11.54
C MET A 479 -13.57 -22.14 -12.11
N PHE A 480 -12.42 -21.54 -12.38
CA PHE A 480 -12.32 -20.23 -13.00
C PHE A 480 -12.94 -20.21 -14.41
N ALA A 481 -12.61 -21.19 -15.25
CA ALA A 481 -13.15 -21.30 -16.61
C ALA A 481 -14.67 -21.48 -16.61
N THR A 482 -15.21 -22.35 -15.74
CA THR A 482 -16.66 -22.53 -15.56
C THR A 482 -17.32 -21.22 -15.11
N CYS A 483 -16.71 -20.52 -14.15
CA CYS A 483 -17.22 -19.23 -13.69
C CYS A 483 -17.26 -18.18 -14.82
N LEU A 484 -16.26 -18.17 -15.70
CA LEU A 484 -16.20 -17.25 -16.85
C LEU A 484 -17.24 -17.59 -17.92
N MET A 485 -17.46 -18.87 -18.21
CA MET A 485 -18.47 -19.34 -19.16
C MET A 485 -19.90 -19.00 -18.72
N LEU A 486 -20.19 -19.06 -17.41
CA LEU A 486 -21.48 -18.66 -16.86
C LEU A 486 -21.73 -17.14 -16.91
N MET A 487 -20.72 -16.32 -17.22
CA MET A 487 -20.73 -14.86 -17.04
C MET A 487 -20.40 -14.05 -18.30
N THR A 488 -20.53 -14.64 -19.49
CA THR A 488 -20.15 -14.03 -20.78
C THR A 488 -20.71 -12.63 -21.02
N SER A 489 -21.93 -12.33 -20.55
CA SER A 489 -22.57 -11.01 -20.70
C SER A 489 -21.96 -9.90 -19.81
N THR A 490 -21.28 -10.28 -18.72
CA THR A 490 -20.67 -9.35 -17.75
C THR A 490 -19.17 -9.17 -17.93
N VAL A 491 -18.50 -10.13 -18.57
CA VAL A 491 -17.05 -10.10 -18.86
C VAL A 491 -16.73 -9.17 -20.04
N LEU A 492 -17.67 -9.00 -20.97
CA LEU A 492 -17.51 -8.17 -22.17
C LEU A 492 -18.59 -7.08 -22.25
N PRO A 493 -18.49 -6.02 -21.44
CA PRO A 493 -19.44 -4.91 -21.48
C PRO A 493 -19.44 -4.26 -22.87
N ARG A 494 -20.62 -4.06 -23.45
CA ARG A 494 -20.76 -3.41 -24.77
C ARG A 494 -20.79 -1.90 -24.63
N ARG A 495 -20.02 -1.21 -25.47
CA ARG A 495 -20.05 0.25 -25.62
C ARG A 495 -21.45 0.70 -26.04
N ILE A 496 -21.98 1.75 -25.41
CA ILE A 496 -23.21 2.42 -25.85
C ILE A 496 -22.81 3.65 -26.67
N ALA A 497 -23.53 3.94 -27.76
CA ALA A 497 -23.33 5.16 -28.53
C ALA A 497 -23.62 6.41 -27.67
N THR A 498 -22.81 7.45 -27.84
CA THR A 498 -23.06 8.75 -27.21
C THR A 498 -24.30 9.38 -27.86
N PRO A 499 -25.30 9.88 -27.11
CA PRO A 499 -26.43 10.57 -27.70
C PRO A 499 -25.99 11.87 -28.37
N GLY A 500 -26.53 12.19 -29.55
CA GLY A 500 -26.12 13.37 -30.33
C GLY A 500 -26.19 14.71 -29.56
N ARG A 501 -27.18 14.87 -28.67
CA ARG A 501 -27.27 16.05 -27.77
C ARG A 501 -26.04 16.25 -26.89
N VAL A 502 -25.40 15.17 -26.41
CA VAL A 502 -24.23 15.24 -25.54
C VAL A 502 -22.98 15.61 -26.36
N GLU A 503 -22.88 15.11 -27.59
CA GLU A 503 -21.80 15.48 -28.50
C GLU A 503 -21.90 16.96 -28.90
N GLU A 504 -23.12 17.46 -29.14
CA GLU A 504 -23.39 18.88 -29.41
C GLU A 504 -23.08 19.79 -28.21
N GLU A 505 -23.33 19.35 -26.98
CA GLU A 505 -22.96 20.09 -25.77
C GLU A 505 -21.44 20.08 -25.53
N GLN A 506 -20.77 18.96 -25.75
CA GLN A 506 -19.31 18.85 -25.63
C GLN A 506 -18.60 19.72 -26.68
N ALA A 507 -19.12 19.79 -27.91
CA ALA A 507 -18.59 20.66 -28.96
C ALA A 507 -18.75 22.17 -28.65
N LYS A 508 -19.68 22.54 -27.75
CA LYS A 508 -19.91 23.93 -27.32
C LYS A 508 -19.04 24.35 -26.13
N LEU A 509 -18.37 23.42 -25.45
CA LEU A 509 -17.48 23.75 -24.33
C LEU A 509 -16.13 24.29 -24.85
N PRO A 510 -15.61 25.41 -24.30
CA PRO A 510 -14.30 25.92 -24.67
C PRO A 510 -13.22 24.87 -24.33
N LYS A 511 -12.25 24.66 -25.23
CA LYS A 511 -11.23 23.59 -25.17
C LYS A 511 -10.50 23.47 -23.81
N ASN A 512 -10.35 24.56 -23.06
CA ASN A 512 -9.69 24.54 -21.74
C ASN A 512 -10.52 23.89 -20.61
N VAL A 513 -11.84 23.71 -20.80
CA VAL A 513 -12.73 23.01 -19.84
C VAL A 513 -12.94 21.54 -20.24
N ALA A 514 -12.76 21.22 -21.53
CA ALA A 514 -12.75 19.85 -22.01
C ALA A 514 -11.62 19.04 -21.35
N ASP A 515 -10.40 19.61 -21.28
CA ASP A 515 -9.23 18.94 -20.72
C ASP A 515 -9.28 18.69 -19.19
N THR A 516 -10.05 19.47 -18.43
CA THR A 516 -10.14 19.29 -16.96
C THR A 516 -11.06 18.14 -16.56
N GLY A 517 -12.12 17.88 -17.34
CA GLY A 517 -12.91 16.63 -17.25
C GLY A 517 -12.25 15.44 -17.96
N GLN A 518 -11.21 15.70 -18.75
CA GLN A 518 -10.41 14.74 -19.52
C GLN A 518 -8.99 14.56 -18.95
N SER A 519 -8.67 14.96 -17.72
CA SER A 519 -7.31 14.84 -17.14
C SER A 519 -6.82 13.39 -16.85
N GLY A 520 -7.43 12.40 -17.51
CA GLY A 520 -6.88 11.05 -17.71
C GLY A 520 -6.87 10.60 -19.19
N GLN A 521 -7.12 11.51 -20.12
CA GLN A 521 -7.09 11.34 -21.56
C GLN A 521 -5.88 12.13 -22.10
N ASP A 522 -5.24 11.57 -23.13
CA ASP A 522 -4.01 12.07 -23.78
C ASP A 522 -2.68 11.94 -23.03
N GLN A 523 -2.29 10.69 -22.73
CA GLN A 523 -0.97 10.20 -23.16
C GLN A 523 -1.09 8.74 -23.65
N GLY A 524 -1.14 8.54 -24.97
CA GLY A 524 -1.22 7.20 -25.55
C GLY A 524 -1.59 7.12 -27.02
N THR A 525 -1.14 8.06 -27.87
CA THR A 525 -0.92 7.75 -29.29
C THR A 525 0.50 7.24 -29.46
N TRP A 526 0.67 5.92 -29.29
CA TRP A 526 1.66 5.07 -29.97
C TRP A 526 1.13 3.65 -30.00
#